data_AF-A0A950ZYQ3-F1
#
_entry.id   AF-A0A950ZYQ3-F1
#
_cell.length_a   1.000
_cell.length_b   1.000
_cell.length_c   1.000
_cell.angle_alpha   90.00
_cell.angle_beta   90.00
_cell.angle_gamma   90.00
#
_symmetry.space_group_name_H-M   'P 1'
#
loop_
_entity.id
_entity.type
_entity.pdbx_description
1 polymer ?
#
loop_
_entity_poly.entity_id
_entity_poly.type
_entity_poly.pdbx_seq_one_letter_code
_entity_poly.pdbx_strand_id
1 'polypeptide(L)'
;MALRERIRHEGPLSFRDVMQAALYDAECGYYTTLTRFDDFLTSPEVHPAFGWLLGRQALEVWEVLERPRPFRILELGGGSGALAETLLEYLRPRVSGSASNAARQSRKVVPGTGSPPMPTQVVWPIPFCVSSYSA
;
A
#
# COMPACT_ATOMS: atom_id res chain seq x y z
N MET A 1 16.14 10.95 -19.61
CA MET A 1 16.14 11.18 -21.09
C MET A 1 14.72 11.43 -21.56
N ALA A 2 14.46 12.55 -22.26
CA ALA A 2 13.10 12.90 -22.68
C ALA A 2 12.47 11.84 -23.61
N LEU A 3 11.21 11.48 -23.37
CA LEU A 3 10.46 10.47 -24.15
C LEU A 3 10.54 10.67 -25.67
N ARG A 4 10.56 11.93 -26.11
CA ARG A 4 10.70 12.30 -27.53
C ARG A 4 11.99 11.78 -28.16
N GLU A 5 13.10 11.84 -27.42
CA GLU A 5 14.38 11.34 -27.91
C GLU A 5 14.41 9.81 -27.95
N ARG A 6 13.78 9.14 -26.98
CA ARG A 6 13.66 7.67 -27.01
C ARG A 6 12.86 7.20 -28.23
N ILE A 7 11.76 7.87 -28.54
CA ILE A 7 10.95 7.55 -29.73
C ILE A 7 11.74 7.74 -31.03
N ARG A 8 12.60 8.77 -31.09
CA ARG A 8 13.46 9.01 -32.27
C ARG A 8 14.50 7.92 -32.49
N HIS A 9 15.06 7.37 -31.42
CA HIS A 9 16.12 6.36 -31.48
C HIS A 9 15.60 4.91 -31.56
N GLU A 10 14.58 4.60 -30.78
CA GLU A 10 14.07 3.22 -30.58
C GLU A 10 12.80 2.94 -31.42
N GLY A 11 12.21 3.99 -32.02
CA GLY A 11 10.92 3.90 -32.69
C GLY A 11 9.74 4.04 -31.73
N PRO A 12 8.51 3.73 -32.17
CA PRO A 12 7.31 3.88 -31.35
C PRO A 12 7.40 3.09 -30.04
N LEU A 13 7.14 3.76 -28.92
CA LEU A 13 7.07 3.12 -27.61
C LEU A 13 5.69 2.52 -27.37
N SER A 14 5.66 1.43 -26.60
CA SER A 14 4.38 0.89 -26.12
C SER A 14 3.75 1.85 -25.10
N PHE A 15 2.43 1.79 -24.95
CA PHE A 15 1.74 2.55 -23.91
C PHE A 15 2.32 2.27 -22.51
N ARG A 16 2.68 1.00 -22.23
CA ARG A 16 3.35 0.60 -20.98
C ARG A 16 4.63 1.40 -20.74
N ASP A 17 5.49 1.53 -21.75
CA ASP A 17 6.79 2.18 -21.59
C ASP A 17 6.65 3.71 -21.45
N VAL A 18 5.63 4.30 -22.10
CA VAL A 18 5.25 5.70 -21.89
C VAL A 18 4.75 5.92 -20.47
N MET A 19 3.83 5.08 -19.98
CA MET A 19 3.31 5.18 -18.61
C MET A 19 4.40 4.96 -17.56
N GLN A 20 5.30 4.00 -17.77
CA GLN A 20 6.44 3.76 -16.88
C GLN A 20 7.31 5.01 -16.73
N ALA A 21 7.63 5.68 -17.84
CA ALA A 21 8.42 6.91 -17.82
C ALA A 21 7.65 8.07 -17.17
N ALA A 22 6.38 8.29 -17.55
CA ALA A 22 5.57 9.37 -17.00
C ALA A 22 5.38 9.25 -15.48
N LEU A 23 5.25 8.03 -14.97
CA LEU A 23 5.02 7.78 -13.54
C LEU A 23 6.30 7.70 -12.71
N TYR A 24 7.38 7.12 -13.26
CA TYR A 24 8.52 6.65 -12.46
C TYR A 24 9.91 7.05 -13.00
N ASP A 25 10.00 7.89 -14.04
CA ASP A 25 11.30 8.43 -14.46
C ASP A 25 12.01 9.12 -13.27
N ALA A 26 13.32 8.96 -13.19
CA ALA A 26 14.11 9.41 -12.04
C ALA A 26 14.13 10.94 -11.90
N GLU A 27 13.99 11.67 -13.01
CA GLU A 27 14.11 13.13 -13.05
C GLU A 27 12.74 13.81 -13.13
N CYS A 28 11.81 13.24 -13.91
CA CYS A 28 10.52 13.86 -14.19
C CYS A 28 9.30 12.96 -13.95
N GLY A 29 9.50 11.76 -13.41
CA GLY A 29 8.40 10.85 -13.07
C GLY A 29 7.52 11.46 -11.98
N TYR A 30 6.22 11.35 -12.17
CA TYR A 30 5.23 11.90 -11.25
C TYR A 30 5.44 11.41 -9.80
N TYR A 31 5.51 10.09 -9.58
CA TYR A 31 5.73 9.52 -8.24
C TYR A 31 7.15 9.74 -7.71
N THR A 32 8.13 10.00 -8.58
CA THR A 32 9.51 10.27 -8.16
C THR A 32 9.68 11.70 -7.64
N THR A 33 9.01 12.66 -8.28
CA THR A 33 9.14 14.10 -8.00
C THR A 33 8.12 14.61 -6.97
N LEU A 34 7.09 13.82 -6.66
CA LEU A 34 6.13 14.10 -5.60
C LEU A 34 6.82 14.19 -4.23
N THR A 35 6.82 15.39 -3.64
CA THR A 35 7.36 15.63 -2.31
C THR A 35 6.35 15.39 -1.19
N ARG A 36 5.06 15.47 -1.51
CA ARG A 36 3.91 15.15 -0.65
C ARG A 36 2.80 14.55 -1.51
N PHE A 37 2.10 13.55 -0.97
CA PHE A 37 0.91 12.96 -1.60
C PHE A 37 -0.34 13.79 -1.23
N ASP A 38 -0.34 15.08 -1.52
CA ASP A 38 -1.41 16.03 -1.13
C ASP A 38 -2.40 16.36 -2.26
N ASP A 39 -2.16 15.82 -3.46
CA ASP A 39 -3.01 16.00 -4.64
C ASP A 39 -4.04 14.87 -4.82
N PHE A 40 -3.98 13.82 -4.01
CA PHE A 40 -4.95 12.72 -4.02
C PHE A 40 -5.83 12.70 -2.78
N LEU A 41 -7.11 12.96 -3.00
CA LEU A 41 -8.16 12.61 -2.05
C LEU A 41 -8.68 11.20 -2.39
N THR A 42 -8.40 10.20 -1.56
CA THR A 42 -8.91 8.84 -1.75
C THR A 42 -9.95 8.47 -0.69
N SER A 43 -10.65 7.35 -0.85
CA SER A 43 -11.80 7.00 0.01
C SER A 43 -11.48 6.95 1.52
N PRO A 44 -10.32 6.43 1.97
CA PRO A 44 -9.89 6.51 3.36
C PRO A 44 -9.72 7.94 3.89
N GLU A 45 -9.29 8.90 3.05
CA GLU A 45 -9.15 10.31 3.43
C GLU A 45 -10.49 11.06 3.46
N VAL A 46 -11.50 10.60 2.71
CA VAL A 46 -12.83 11.23 2.68
C VAL A 46 -13.61 10.97 3.97
N HIS A 47 -13.67 9.72 4.43
CA HIS A 47 -14.47 9.38 5.62
C HIS A 47 -14.04 8.07 6.30
N PRO A 48 -13.97 8.00 7.65
CA PRO A 48 -13.56 6.80 8.40
C PRO A 48 -14.40 5.54 8.14
N ALA A 49 -15.66 5.73 7.72
CA ALA A 49 -16.57 4.64 7.39
C ALA A 49 -15.98 3.64 6.39
N PHE A 50 -15.14 4.09 5.45
CA PHE A 50 -14.49 3.20 4.50
C PHE A 50 -13.60 2.17 5.22
N GLY A 51 -12.74 2.61 6.14
CA GLY A 51 -11.89 1.70 6.91
C GLY A 51 -12.66 0.83 7.90
N TRP A 52 -13.74 1.35 8.49
CA TRP A 52 -14.62 0.56 9.36
C TRP A 52 -15.33 -0.58 8.61
N LEU A 53 -15.82 -0.32 7.39
CA LEU A 53 -16.46 -1.34 6.56
C LEU A 53 -15.46 -2.44 6.17
N LEU A 54 -14.23 -2.07 5.81
CA LEU A 54 -13.17 -3.04 5.54
C LEU A 54 -12.74 -3.80 6.81
N GLY A 55 -12.70 -3.13 7.96
CA GLY A 55 -12.48 -3.77 9.26
C GLY A 55 -13.55 -4.81 9.58
N ARG A 56 -14.83 -4.51 9.29
CA ARG A 56 -15.92 -5.48 9.43
C ARG A 56 -15.70 -6.68 8.52
N GLN A 57 -15.41 -6.45 7.24
CA GLN A 57 -15.16 -7.54 6.28
C GLN A 57 -13.96 -8.41 6.70
N ALA A 58 -12.90 -7.78 7.22
CA ALA A 58 -11.73 -8.50 7.72
C ALA A 58 -12.06 -9.38 8.93
N LEU A 59 -12.94 -8.90 9.82
CA LEU A 59 -13.42 -9.69 10.96
C LEU A 59 -14.25 -10.89 10.49
N GLU A 60 -15.16 -10.69 9.54
CA GLU A 60 -15.96 -11.77 8.95
C GLU A 60 -15.07 -12.84 8.30
N VAL A 61 -14.05 -12.42 7.54
CA VAL A 61 -13.06 -13.35 6.95
C VAL A 61 -12.29 -14.10 8.04
N TRP A 62 -11.85 -13.40 9.10
CA TRP A 62 -11.14 -14.03 10.21
C TRP A 62 -12.00 -15.09 10.92
N GLU A 63 -13.30 -14.85 11.08
CA GLU A 63 -14.23 -15.80 11.68
C GLU A 63 -14.51 -17.01 10.78
N VAL A 64 -14.70 -16.80 9.47
CA VAL A 64 -14.87 -17.87 8.49
C VAL A 64 -13.64 -18.77 8.42
N LEU A 65 -12.45 -18.22 8.64
CA LEU A 65 -11.19 -18.98 8.70
C LEU A 65 -10.93 -19.66 10.06
N GLU A 66 -11.94 -19.72 10.94
CA GLU A 66 -11.85 -20.33 12.27
C GLU A 66 -10.84 -19.62 13.20
N ARG A 67 -10.76 -18.29 13.08
CA ARG A 67 -10.00 -17.41 13.98
C ARG A 67 -8.50 -17.76 14.04
N PRO A 68 -7.81 -17.86 12.89
CA PRO A 68 -6.42 -18.28 12.84
C PRO A 68 -5.53 -17.30 13.62
N ARG A 69 -4.47 -17.85 14.24
CA ARG A 69 -3.42 -17.08 14.91
C ARG A 69 -2.05 -17.57 14.38
N PRO A 70 -1.31 -16.76 13.60
CA PRO A 70 -1.57 -15.35 13.29
C PRO A 70 -2.60 -15.12 12.17
N PHE A 71 -3.28 -13.97 12.22
CA PHE A 71 -4.00 -13.38 11.08
C PHE A 71 -3.34 -12.06 10.68
N ARG A 72 -3.16 -11.84 9.37
CA ARG A 72 -2.41 -10.68 8.84
C ARG A 72 -3.21 -9.98 7.74
N ILE A 73 -3.17 -8.66 7.75
CA ILE A 73 -3.78 -7.80 6.72
C ILE A 73 -2.67 -6.96 6.10
N LEU A 74 -2.54 -7.02 4.77
CA LEU A 74 -1.50 -6.35 4.00
C LEU A 74 -2.11 -5.23 3.16
N GLU A 75 -1.65 -3.99 3.34
CA GLU A 75 -2.13 -2.82 2.60
C GLU A 75 -1.02 -2.28 1.68
N LEU A 76 -1.01 -2.74 0.42
CA LEU A 76 -0.09 -2.26 -0.60
C LEU A 76 -0.49 -0.85 -1.04
N GLY A 77 0.47 0.09 -1.09
CA GLY A 77 0.17 1.46 -1.52
C GLY A 77 -0.63 2.28 -0.51
N GLY A 78 -0.56 1.97 0.78
CA GLY A 78 -1.33 2.60 1.85
C GLY A 78 -1.08 4.08 2.13
N GLY A 79 -0.42 4.81 1.23
CA GLY A 79 -0.39 6.28 1.19
C GLY A 79 -0.16 6.96 2.54
N SER A 80 -1.13 7.77 2.96
CA SER A 80 -1.15 8.49 4.24
C SER A 80 -1.23 7.57 5.48
N GLY A 81 -1.70 6.34 5.30
CA GLY A 81 -2.02 5.40 6.37
C GLY A 81 -3.44 5.55 6.94
N ALA A 82 -4.27 6.43 6.39
CA ALA A 82 -5.63 6.70 6.86
C ALA A 82 -6.52 5.44 6.91
N LEU A 83 -6.35 4.53 5.93
CA LEU A 83 -7.07 3.26 5.93
C LEU A 83 -6.65 2.36 7.09
N ALA A 84 -5.35 2.12 7.26
CA ALA A 84 -4.87 1.28 8.36
C ALA A 84 -5.26 1.83 9.73
N GLU A 85 -5.26 3.14 9.91
CA GLU A 85 -5.67 3.77 11.17
C GLU A 85 -7.13 3.46 11.52
N THR A 86 -8.04 3.78 10.61
CA THR A 86 -9.49 3.58 10.81
C THR A 86 -9.88 2.10 10.85
N LEU A 87 -9.18 1.25 10.08
CA LEU A 87 -9.35 -0.20 10.14
C LEU A 87 -8.90 -0.78 11.50
N LEU A 88 -7.76 -0.34 12.03
CA LEU A 88 -7.26 -0.78 13.34
C LEU A 88 -8.16 -0.28 14.48
N GLU A 89 -8.67 0.95 14.39
CA GLU A 89 -9.66 1.50 15.31
C GLU A 89 -10.89 0.59 15.39
N TYR A 90 -11.40 0.12 14.25
CA TYR A 90 -12.53 -0.81 14.21
C TYR A 90 -12.20 -2.18 14.82
N LEU A 91 -11.05 -2.76 14.46
CA LEU A 91 -10.72 -4.13 14.85
C LEU A 91 -10.32 -4.27 16.32
N ARG A 92 -9.48 -3.37 16.85
CA ARG A 92 -8.88 -3.47 18.20
C ARG A 92 -9.86 -3.87 19.32
N PRO A 93 -11.02 -3.22 19.50
CA PRO A 93 -11.94 -3.59 20.57
C PRO A 93 -12.62 -4.95 20.35
N ARG A 94 -12.72 -5.42 19.10
CA ARG A 94 -13.48 -6.62 18.70
C ARG A 94 -12.67 -7.91 18.72
N VAL A 95 -11.34 -7.82 18.67
CA VAL A 95 -10.43 -8.99 18.72
C VAL A 95 -9.80 -9.20 20.11
N SER A 96 -10.32 -8.52 21.14
CA SER A 96 -9.77 -8.50 22.50
C SER A 96 -10.04 -9.80 23.28
N GLY A 97 -9.20 -10.81 23.02
CA GLY A 97 -9.19 -12.09 23.73
C GLY A 97 -7.77 -12.67 23.81
N SER A 98 -7.08 -12.33 24.91
CA SER A 98 -5.73 -12.76 25.33
C SER A 98 -4.58 -12.38 24.38
N ALA A 99 -3.82 -11.35 24.77
CA ALA A 99 -2.51 -10.95 24.23
C ALA A 99 -2.42 -10.50 22.75
N SER A 100 -3.48 -9.96 22.16
CA SER A 100 -3.45 -9.40 20.81
C SER A 100 -2.95 -7.95 20.80
N ASN A 101 -1.63 -7.76 20.79
CA ASN A 101 -1.02 -6.48 20.46
C ASN A 101 -1.24 -6.21 18.96
N ALA A 102 -2.39 -5.62 18.58
CA ALA A 102 -2.59 -5.07 17.25
C ALA A 102 -1.65 -3.85 17.07
N ALA A 103 -0.40 -4.13 16.74
CA ALA A 103 0.64 -3.15 16.51
C ALA A 103 0.65 -2.76 15.04
N ARG A 104 0.68 -1.46 14.77
CA ARG A 104 0.97 -0.92 13.42
C ARG A 104 2.48 -0.97 13.24
N GLN A 105 2.96 -1.70 12.24
CA GLN A 105 4.35 -1.64 11.82
C GLN A 105 4.42 -1.17 10.38
N SER A 106 5.02 -0.01 10.18
CA SER A 106 5.27 0.56 8.85
C SER A 106 6.75 0.38 8.52
N ARG A 107 7.05 -0.31 7.41
CA ARG A 107 8.41 -0.37 6.83
C ARG A 107 8.34 0.24 5.44
N LYS A 108 9.05 1.35 5.23
CA LYS A 108 9.31 1.88 3.90
C LYS A 108 10.42 1.02 3.27
N VAL A 109 10.07 0.21 2.27
CA VAL A 109 11.05 -0.56 1.49
C VAL A 109 11.22 0.15 0.17
N VAL A 110 12.31 0.90 0.03
CA VAL A 110 12.73 1.51 -1.25
C VAL A 110 13.82 0.61 -1.82
N PRO A 111 13.68 0.01 -3.01
CA PRO A 111 14.76 -0.74 -3.64
C PRO A 111 15.94 0.18 -3.93
N GLY A 112 17.16 -0.26 -3.61
CA GLY A 112 18.37 0.56 -3.68
C GLY A 112 18.78 1.03 -5.07
N THR A 113 18.26 0.43 -6.15
CA THR A 113 18.36 0.93 -7.54
C THR A 113 17.27 0.27 -8.40
N GLY A 114 16.70 1.04 -9.34
CA GLY A 114 15.61 0.62 -10.22
C GLY A 114 14.22 0.77 -9.58
N SER A 115 13.22 1.19 -10.37
CA SER A 115 11.81 1.12 -9.93
C SER A 115 11.53 -0.30 -9.44
N PRO A 116 10.90 -0.50 -8.27
CA PRO A 116 10.54 -1.85 -7.85
C PRO A 116 9.72 -2.50 -8.97
N PRO A 117 10.09 -3.69 -9.48
CA PRO A 117 9.07 -4.51 -10.11
C PRO A 117 7.96 -4.66 -9.08
N MET A 118 6.71 -4.48 -9.50
CA MET A 118 5.49 -4.77 -8.72
C MET A 118 5.80 -5.79 -7.61
N PRO A 119 5.80 -5.39 -6.32
CA PRO A 119 6.38 -6.23 -5.27
C PRO A 119 5.58 -7.53 -5.17
N THR A 120 6.17 -8.63 -5.63
CA THR A 120 5.47 -9.90 -5.84
C THR A 120 5.63 -10.88 -4.70
N GLN A 121 6.48 -10.66 -3.70
CA GLN A 121 6.50 -11.47 -2.47
C GLN A 121 7.53 -10.94 -1.46
N VAL A 122 7.14 -10.85 -0.18
CA VAL A 122 8.09 -10.74 0.95
C VAL A 122 7.50 -11.49 2.16
N VAL A 123 8.28 -12.42 2.74
CA VAL A 123 7.92 -13.29 3.87
C VAL A 123 8.48 -12.72 5.18
N TRP A 124 7.67 -12.57 6.26
CA TRP A 124 8.16 -12.25 7.61
C TRP A 124 7.27 -12.82 8.76
N PRO A 125 7.83 -13.02 9.99
CA PRO A 125 7.22 -13.86 11.02
C PRO A 125 6.40 -13.10 12.10
N ILE A 126 5.43 -13.82 12.69
CA ILE A 126 4.64 -13.60 13.95
C ILE A 126 3.61 -12.42 13.99
N PRO A 127 2.76 -12.24 15.05
CA PRO A 127 1.31 -12.38 14.90
C PRO A 127 0.53 -11.06 15.09
N PHE A 128 -0.40 -10.77 14.19
CA PHE A 128 -1.20 -9.53 14.14
C PHE A 128 -0.40 -8.25 13.87
N CYS A 129 -0.21 -7.95 12.58
CA CYS A 129 0.20 -6.63 12.14
C CYS A 129 -0.58 -6.25 10.87
N VAL A 130 -1.14 -5.04 10.87
CA VAL A 130 -1.66 -4.37 9.66
C VAL A 130 -0.56 -3.39 9.22
N SER A 131 -0.07 -3.55 7.99
CA SER A 131 1.03 -2.74 7.45
C SER A 131 0.60 -2.02 6.17
N SER A 132 0.73 -0.68 6.19
CA SER A 132 0.60 0.22 5.05
C SER A 132 1.96 0.46 4.40
N TYR A 133 2.04 0.42 3.07
CA TYR A 133 3.25 0.76 2.29
C TYR A 133 3.04 2.03 1.46
N SER A 134 3.87 3.06 1.60
CA SER A 134 3.90 4.14 0.59
C SER A 134 4.84 3.76 -0.54
N ALA A 135 4.54 4.23 -1.76
CA ALA A 135 5.55 4.36 -2.80
C ALA A 135 6.64 5.36 -2.37
#